data_AF-A0A9E3FK51-F1
#
_entry.id   AF-A0A9E3FK51-F1
#
_cell.length_a   1.000
_cell.length_b   1.000
_cell.length_c   1.000
_cell.angle_alpha   90.00
_cell.angle_beta   90.00
_cell.angle_gamma   90.00
#
_symmetry.space_group_name_H-M   'P 1'
#
loop_
_entity.id
_entity.type
_entity.pdbx_description
1 polymer ?
#
loop_
_entity_poly.entity_id
_entity_poly.type
_entity_poly.pdbx_seq_one_letter_code
_entity_poly.pdbx_strand_id
1 'polypeptide(L)'
;MRTAQTAKRLLGALALALLCAAWAHAQQCNAPMKEAVSFVPLPGHPFSTVSSPDGCWLFVSVTSSSPRSFNGVALLRRRNGEVKLEKVFPVEAEPTGMTLTHDGKLLVVADGDYVVFMDAARMTSGANGDPLLGYIRDGDSPGSVYVNTTPDDKLLFVSDENAEAVTVVNLQKARAEGFKESAIVGRIPTGGAPIALTFSPDGRWLYTTSQIAPENLKWPIECKPEGQDPAKAQPRFPQGAIIVVDVGRAAADPANSVVASVQAGCSPVRLAISPDGSRAYVTARNSNALLAFNTAKFLADTVNARVGTVPVGTSPVGVAVANGGRQVFVTNSNRFAREQNVRQTLTVIDAARVSEGAAAVVGTVPAGIFPREFGRAPDGQTLFVANYLSSELEVIDLKRMSVEPVKNQ
;
A
#
# COMPACT_ATOMS: atom_id res chain seq x y z
N MET A 1 -51.52 -3.01 -19.43
CA MET A 1 -50.71 -1.76 -19.27
C MET A 1 -50.62 -1.25 -17.83
N ARG A 2 -51.69 -1.19 -17.04
CA ARG A 2 -51.64 -0.68 -15.64
C ARG A 2 -50.71 -1.47 -14.70
N THR A 3 -50.69 -2.80 -14.79
CA THR A 3 -49.87 -3.70 -13.93
C THR A 3 -48.36 -3.54 -14.11
N ALA A 4 -47.89 -3.28 -15.33
CA ALA A 4 -46.46 -3.06 -15.61
C ALA A 4 -45.96 -1.71 -15.06
N GLN A 5 -46.85 -0.71 -14.94
CA GLN A 5 -46.52 0.62 -14.46
C GLN A 5 -46.46 0.67 -12.93
N THR A 6 -47.32 -0.09 -12.23
CA THR A 6 -47.23 -0.32 -10.78
C THR A 6 -45.98 -1.12 -10.41
N ALA A 7 -45.66 -2.19 -11.15
CA ALA A 7 -44.44 -2.98 -10.92
C ALA A 7 -43.17 -2.13 -11.08
N LYS A 8 -43.07 -1.29 -12.12
CA LYS A 8 -41.96 -0.35 -12.30
C LYS A 8 -41.85 0.69 -11.19
N ARG A 9 -42.98 1.19 -10.66
CA ARG A 9 -43.02 2.13 -9.52
C ARG A 9 -42.59 1.46 -8.21
N LEU A 10 -43.01 0.21 -7.96
CA LEU A 10 -42.58 -0.57 -6.80
C LEU A 10 -41.10 -0.92 -6.87
N LEU A 11 -40.59 -1.35 -8.03
CA LEU A 11 -39.15 -1.58 -8.27
C LEU A 11 -38.33 -0.30 -8.07
N GLY A 12 -38.81 0.84 -8.57
CA GLY A 12 -38.17 2.14 -8.36
C GLY A 12 -38.16 2.60 -6.90
N ALA A 13 -39.27 2.42 -6.17
CA ALA A 13 -39.36 2.76 -4.75
C ALA A 13 -38.49 1.85 -3.87
N LEU A 14 -38.43 0.55 -4.18
CA LEU A 14 -37.58 -0.41 -3.47
C LEU A 14 -36.08 -0.12 -3.72
N ALA A 15 -35.71 0.19 -4.96
CA ALA A 15 -34.34 0.60 -5.29
C ALA A 15 -33.94 1.89 -4.57
N LEU A 16 -34.83 2.89 -4.51
CA LEU A 16 -34.58 4.15 -3.81
C LEU A 16 -34.45 3.94 -2.29
N ALA A 17 -35.29 3.10 -1.69
CA ALA A 17 -35.20 2.77 -0.26
C ALA A 17 -33.90 2.03 0.09
N LEU A 18 -33.47 1.09 -0.76
CA LEU A 18 -32.20 0.37 -0.59
C LEU A 18 -30.99 1.31 -0.73
N LEU A 19 -31.04 2.25 -1.69
CA LEU A 19 -30.01 3.29 -1.86
C LEU A 19 -29.93 4.21 -0.62
N CYS A 20 -31.07 4.67 -0.10
CA CYS A 20 -31.11 5.49 1.12
C CYS A 20 -30.58 4.74 2.35
N ALA A 21 -30.92 3.46 2.52
CA ALA A 21 -30.44 2.64 3.62
C ALA A 21 -28.93 2.39 3.55
N ALA A 22 -28.41 2.07 2.35
CA ALA A 22 -26.97 1.90 2.12
C ALA A 22 -26.21 3.20 2.40
N TRP A 23 -26.75 4.35 1.96
CA TRP A 23 -26.19 5.67 2.26
C TRP A 23 -26.15 5.97 3.76
N ALA A 24 -27.26 5.75 4.48
CA ALA A 24 -27.30 5.98 5.92
C ALA A 24 -26.33 5.06 6.68
N HIS A 25 -26.16 3.81 6.22
CA HIS A 25 -25.21 2.87 6.82
C HIS A 25 -23.76 3.29 6.59
N ALA A 26 -23.40 3.62 5.35
CA ALA A 26 -22.08 4.15 5.02
C ALA A 26 -21.79 5.44 5.80
N GLN A 27 -22.76 6.32 5.97
CA GLN A 27 -22.60 7.55 6.76
C GLN A 27 -22.31 7.27 8.24
N GLN A 28 -22.87 6.21 8.80
CA GLN A 28 -22.59 5.80 10.19
C GLN A 28 -21.17 5.23 10.36
N CYS A 29 -20.70 4.46 9.37
CA CYS A 29 -19.35 3.92 9.34
C CYS A 29 -18.30 5.00 9.11
N ASN A 30 -18.60 5.96 8.24
CA ASN A 30 -17.71 7.05 7.88
C ASN A 30 -17.90 8.31 8.74
N ALA A 31 -18.49 8.15 9.93
CA ALA A 31 -18.57 9.21 10.91
C ALA A 31 -17.15 9.67 11.32
N PRO A 32 -16.94 10.97 11.56
CA PRO A 32 -15.67 11.47 12.09
C PRO A 32 -15.27 10.72 13.35
N MET A 33 -13.97 10.48 13.51
CA MET A 33 -13.43 9.81 14.68
C MET A 33 -13.72 10.62 15.95
N LYS A 34 -13.82 9.97 17.11
CA LYS A 34 -13.98 10.70 18.38
C LYS A 34 -12.75 11.55 18.68
N GLU A 35 -11.57 10.96 18.54
CA GLU A 35 -10.28 11.63 18.70
C GLU A 35 -9.72 12.01 17.33
N ALA A 36 -8.86 13.03 17.27
CA ALA A 36 -8.21 13.43 16.02
C ALA A 36 -7.15 12.41 15.57
N VAL A 37 -6.45 11.82 16.55
CA VAL A 37 -5.52 10.70 16.39
C VAL A 37 -5.84 9.71 17.49
N SER A 38 -6.00 8.44 17.14
CA SER A 38 -6.26 7.36 18.10
C SER A 38 -5.44 6.12 17.74
N PHE A 39 -5.16 5.28 18.72
CA PHE A 39 -4.37 4.06 18.55
C PHE A 39 -5.22 2.85 18.94
N VAL A 40 -5.33 1.87 18.03
CA VAL A 40 -6.06 0.63 18.24
C VAL A 40 -5.04 -0.50 18.40
N PRO A 41 -4.92 -1.11 19.59
CA PRO A 41 -4.01 -2.23 19.82
C PRO A 41 -4.36 -3.42 18.91
N LEU A 42 -3.33 -4.09 18.41
CA LEU A 42 -3.44 -5.27 17.56
C LEU A 42 -2.69 -6.46 18.20
N PRO A 43 -3.13 -7.70 17.93
CA PRO A 43 -2.55 -8.90 18.53
C PRO A 43 -1.25 -9.34 17.84
N GLY A 44 -0.54 -8.46 17.16
CA GLY A 44 0.65 -8.74 16.36
C GLY A 44 1.24 -7.46 15.75
N HIS A 45 2.28 -7.60 14.94
CA HIS A 45 2.90 -6.50 14.23
C HIS A 45 2.12 -6.19 12.94
N PRO A 46 1.43 -5.04 12.83
CA PRO A 46 0.69 -4.69 11.63
C PRO A 46 1.61 -4.34 10.46
N PHE A 47 1.23 -4.74 9.25
CA PHE A 47 2.01 -4.43 8.05
C PHE A 47 1.29 -3.51 7.07
N SER A 48 0.12 -3.91 6.56
CA SER A 48 -0.69 -3.17 5.57
C SER A 48 -2.16 -3.15 5.99
N THR A 49 -2.93 -2.23 5.41
CA THR A 49 -4.36 -2.10 5.69
C THR A 49 -5.15 -1.88 4.40
N VAL A 50 -6.35 -2.47 4.30
CA VAL A 50 -7.27 -2.31 3.17
C VAL A 50 -8.67 -2.08 3.71
N SER A 51 -9.37 -1.04 3.23
CA SER A 51 -10.74 -0.74 3.65
C SER A 51 -11.76 -1.41 2.71
N SER A 52 -12.89 -1.83 3.26
CA SER A 52 -14.06 -2.20 2.44
C SER A 52 -14.59 -0.97 1.68
N PRO A 53 -15.26 -1.15 0.53
CA PRO A 53 -15.77 -0.03 -0.27
C PRO A 53 -16.75 0.88 0.47
N ASP A 54 -17.53 0.35 1.42
CA ASP A 54 -18.46 1.10 2.26
C ASP A 54 -17.78 1.82 3.44
N GLY A 55 -16.50 1.53 3.70
CA GLY A 55 -15.72 2.09 4.82
C GLY A 55 -16.11 1.54 6.20
N CYS A 56 -16.96 0.51 6.27
CA CYS A 56 -17.40 -0.11 7.53
C CYS A 56 -16.40 -1.10 8.10
N TRP A 57 -15.52 -1.64 7.26
CA TRP A 57 -14.56 -2.67 7.62
C TRP A 57 -13.15 -2.29 7.19
N LEU A 58 -12.18 -2.69 7.99
CA LEU A 58 -10.77 -2.54 7.72
C LEU A 58 -10.09 -3.90 7.94
N PHE A 59 -9.39 -4.37 6.91
CA PHE A 59 -8.54 -5.54 6.97
C PHE A 59 -7.12 -5.07 7.27
N VAL A 60 -6.45 -5.69 8.24
CA VAL A 60 -5.07 -5.38 8.63
C VAL A 60 -4.26 -6.67 8.68
N SER A 61 -3.21 -6.77 7.89
CA SER A 61 -2.28 -7.91 7.98
C SER A 61 -1.46 -7.77 9.25
N VAL A 62 -1.37 -8.86 10.00
CA VAL A 62 -0.64 -8.92 11.28
C VAL A 62 0.27 -10.13 11.28
N THR A 63 1.56 -9.90 11.56
CA THR A 63 2.51 -10.97 11.83
C THR A 63 2.67 -11.16 13.34
N SER A 64 3.05 -12.37 13.74
CA SER A 64 3.17 -12.73 15.14
C SER A 64 4.28 -11.91 15.82
N SER A 65 3.96 -11.32 16.98
CA SER A 65 4.88 -10.57 17.82
C SER A 65 5.29 -11.33 19.09
N SER A 66 4.76 -12.53 19.28
CA SER A 66 5.01 -13.39 20.45
C SER A 66 4.59 -14.85 20.16
N PRO A 67 5.03 -15.84 20.95
CA PRO A 67 4.55 -17.22 20.81
C PRO A 67 3.03 -17.41 21.01
N ARG A 68 2.31 -16.39 21.48
CA ARG A 68 0.86 -16.42 21.75
C ARG A 68 0.03 -15.68 20.69
N SER A 69 0.67 -14.99 19.75
CA SER A 69 0.00 -14.32 18.63
C SER A 69 0.03 -15.17 17.38
N PHE A 70 -0.93 -14.94 16.48
CA PHE A 70 -1.06 -15.66 15.22
C PHE A 70 -0.77 -14.72 14.05
N ASN A 71 -0.16 -15.26 13.02
CA ASN A 71 -0.12 -14.61 11.71
C ASN A 71 -1.53 -14.62 11.11
N GLY A 72 -1.97 -13.52 10.52
CA GLY A 72 -3.30 -13.48 9.93
C GLY A 72 -3.73 -12.12 9.41
N VAL A 73 -5.03 -12.05 9.11
CA VAL A 73 -5.73 -10.81 8.78
C VAL A 73 -6.65 -10.46 9.94
N ALA A 74 -6.33 -9.37 10.63
CA ALA A 74 -7.21 -8.74 11.60
C ALA A 74 -8.33 -7.98 10.88
N LEU A 75 -9.57 -8.29 11.25
CA LEU A 75 -10.76 -7.58 10.80
C LEU A 75 -11.19 -6.58 11.88
N LEU A 76 -11.20 -5.30 11.51
CA LEU A 76 -11.64 -4.22 12.37
C LEU A 76 -12.93 -3.62 11.81
N ARG A 77 -13.83 -3.25 12.71
CA ARG A 77 -15.08 -2.57 12.38
C ARG A 77 -14.96 -1.08 12.68
N ARG A 78 -15.42 -0.26 11.74
CA ARG A 78 -15.55 1.19 11.91
C ARG A 78 -17.02 1.58 12.04
N ARG A 79 -17.37 2.25 13.13
CA ARG A 79 -18.75 2.70 13.39
C ARG A 79 -18.79 3.81 14.42
N ASN A 80 -19.59 4.85 14.19
CA ASN A 80 -19.83 5.92 15.17
C ASN A 80 -18.53 6.59 15.69
N GLY A 81 -17.56 6.80 14.80
CA GLY A 81 -16.29 7.42 15.14
C GLY A 81 -15.34 6.54 15.97
N GLU A 82 -15.57 5.23 15.99
CA GLU A 82 -14.71 4.24 16.64
C GLU A 82 -14.22 3.20 15.62
N VAL A 83 -13.04 2.65 15.87
CA VAL A 83 -12.48 1.49 15.17
C VAL A 83 -12.20 0.41 16.22
N LYS A 84 -12.71 -0.81 16.02
CA LYS A 84 -12.58 -1.92 16.98
C LYS A 84 -12.17 -3.20 16.28
N LEU A 85 -11.25 -3.95 16.89
CA LEU A 85 -10.91 -5.30 16.46
C LEU A 85 -12.08 -6.25 16.73
N GLU A 86 -12.48 -7.01 15.72
CA GLU A 86 -13.58 -7.98 15.82
C GLU A 86 -13.06 -9.41 15.81
N LYS A 87 -12.15 -9.73 14.88
CA LYS A 87 -11.62 -11.09 14.70
C LYS A 87 -10.27 -11.08 14.00
N VAL A 88 -9.46 -12.12 14.22
CA VAL A 88 -8.28 -12.41 13.40
C VAL A 88 -8.53 -13.72 12.67
N PHE A 89 -8.26 -13.72 11.36
CA PHE A 89 -8.33 -14.89 10.51
C PHE A 89 -6.90 -15.39 10.26
N PRO A 90 -6.52 -16.58 10.75
CA PRO A 90 -5.16 -17.05 10.64
C PRO A 90 -4.79 -17.40 9.20
N VAL A 91 -3.51 -17.24 8.87
CA VAL A 91 -2.89 -17.71 7.62
C VAL A 91 -1.62 -18.50 7.95
N GLU A 92 -1.07 -19.18 6.95
CA GLU A 92 0.03 -20.15 7.16
C GLU A 92 1.40 -19.51 7.41
N ALA A 93 1.73 -18.41 6.71
CA ALA A 93 3.05 -17.80 6.77
C ALA A 93 3.01 -16.37 7.36
N GLU A 94 3.77 -15.42 6.81
CA GLU A 94 3.88 -14.04 7.30
C GLU A 94 3.13 -13.06 6.38
N PRO A 95 1.89 -12.67 6.71
CA PRO A 95 1.10 -11.82 5.82
C PRO A 95 1.60 -10.38 5.84
N THR A 96 1.74 -9.80 4.65
CA THR A 96 2.30 -8.46 4.45
C THR A 96 1.35 -7.57 3.66
N GLY A 97 1.66 -7.21 2.41
CA GLY A 97 0.79 -6.38 1.59
C GLY A 97 -0.52 -7.09 1.25
N MET A 98 -1.58 -6.30 1.09
CA MET A 98 -2.92 -6.80 0.77
C MET A 98 -3.59 -5.92 -0.27
N THR A 99 -4.52 -6.50 -1.02
CA THR A 99 -5.42 -5.76 -1.91
C THR A 99 -6.80 -6.39 -1.88
N LEU A 100 -7.83 -5.57 -2.03
CA LEU A 100 -9.22 -6.02 -2.17
C LEU A 100 -9.62 -5.75 -3.61
N THR A 101 -10.14 -6.78 -4.28
CA THR A 101 -10.73 -6.60 -5.62
C THR A 101 -11.81 -5.53 -5.61
N HIS A 102 -11.98 -4.84 -6.74
CA HIS A 102 -12.80 -3.63 -6.83
C HIS A 102 -14.29 -3.89 -6.57
N ASP A 103 -14.75 -5.15 -6.73
CA ASP A 103 -16.10 -5.58 -6.34
C ASP A 103 -16.29 -5.81 -4.83
N GLY A 104 -15.21 -5.70 -4.05
CA GLY A 104 -15.19 -5.82 -2.60
C GLY A 104 -15.26 -7.26 -2.06
N LYS A 105 -15.14 -8.29 -2.91
CA LYS A 105 -15.43 -9.69 -2.49
C LYS A 105 -14.21 -10.55 -2.23
N LEU A 106 -13.10 -10.32 -2.93
CA LEU A 106 -11.88 -11.10 -2.76
C LEU A 106 -10.78 -10.23 -2.16
N LEU A 107 -10.34 -10.59 -0.96
CA LEU A 107 -9.12 -10.09 -0.35
C LEU A 107 -7.97 -10.99 -0.78
N VAL A 108 -6.88 -10.38 -1.26
CA VAL A 108 -5.65 -11.06 -1.67
C VAL A 108 -4.53 -10.57 -0.77
N VAL A 109 -3.69 -11.49 -0.29
CA VAL A 109 -2.63 -11.22 0.71
C VAL A 109 -1.32 -11.83 0.24
N ALA A 110 -0.23 -11.06 0.26
CA ALA A 110 1.13 -11.60 0.16
C ALA A 110 1.51 -12.26 1.49
N ASP A 111 2.01 -13.49 1.47
CA ASP A 111 2.23 -14.32 2.65
C ASP A 111 3.52 -15.15 2.53
N GLY A 112 4.67 -14.47 2.48
CA GLY A 112 5.99 -15.10 2.40
C GLY A 112 6.25 -15.81 1.07
N ASP A 113 5.97 -17.12 1.02
CA ASP A 113 6.13 -17.97 -0.17
C ASP A 113 4.81 -18.12 -0.95
N TYR A 114 3.73 -17.54 -0.44
CA TYR A 114 2.39 -17.73 -0.95
C TYR A 114 1.67 -16.41 -1.23
N VAL A 115 0.63 -16.54 -2.04
CA VAL A 115 -0.45 -15.58 -2.17
C VAL A 115 -1.73 -16.21 -1.64
N VAL A 116 -2.35 -15.57 -0.66
CA VAL A 116 -3.58 -16.03 0.01
C VAL A 116 -4.79 -15.37 -0.62
N PHE A 117 -5.86 -16.14 -0.77
CA PHE A 117 -7.13 -15.68 -1.32
C PHE A 117 -8.24 -15.89 -0.29
N MET A 118 -8.96 -14.82 0.07
CA MET A 118 -9.98 -14.84 1.12
C MET A 118 -11.28 -14.18 0.68
N ASP A 119 -12.42 -14.77 1.07
CA ASP A 119 -13.76 -14.23 0.84
C ASP A 119 -14.10 -13.14 1.86
N ALA A 120 -14.04 -11.89 1.42
CA ALA A 120 -14.26 -10.72 2.25
C ALA A 120 -15.72 -10.61 2.77
N ALA A 121 -16.69 -11.17 2.03
CA ALA A 121 -18.09 -11.17 2.46
C ALA A 121 -18.32 -12.16 3.61
N ARG A 122 -17.67 -13.33 3.57
CA ARG A 122 -17.67 -14.27 4.71
C ARG A 122 -16.99 -13.68 5.94
N MET A 123 -15.90 -12.94 5.75
CA MET A 123 -15.23 -12.26 6.86
C MET A 123 -16.14 -11.23 7.54
N THR A 124 -16.83 -10.41 6.76
CA THR A 124 -17.58 -9.23 7.27
C THR A 124 -19.02 -9.53 7.70
N SER A 125 -19.66 -10.54 7.12
CA SER A 125 -21.04 -10.91 7.49
C SER A 125 -21.13 -11.72 8.79
N GLY A 126 -20.02 -12.31 9.24
CA GLY A 126 -20.02 -13.27 10.35
C GLY A 126 -20.77 -14.57 10.01
N ALA A 127 -21.10 -14.82 8.74
CA ALA A 127 -21.72 -16.04 8.28
C ALA A 127 -20.84 -17.27 8.57
N ASN A 128 -21.47 -18.41 8.86
CA ASN A 128 -20.76 -19.66 9.10
C ASN A 128 -20.02 -20.10 7.82
N GLY A 129 -18.70 -20.22 7.89
CA GLY A 129 -17.86 -20.72 6.80
C GLY A 129 -16.43 -20.22 6.91
N ASP A 130 -15.49 -21.00 6.41
CA ASP A 130 -14.09 -20.57 6.29
C ASP A 130 -13.98 -19.50 5.18
N PRO A 131 -13.47 -18.29 5.47
CA PRO A 131 -13.20 -17.31 4.44
C PRO A 131 -11.96 -17.65 3.61
N LEU A 132 -11.08 -18.55 4.05
CA LEU A 132 -9.92 -18.97 3.27
C LEU A 132 -10.37 -19.74 2.03
N LEU A 133 -10.03 -19.22 0.85
CA LEU A 133 -10.37 -19.82 -0.43
C LEU A 133 -9.23 -20.66 -1.02
N GLY A 134 -7.98 -20.35 -0.68
CA GLY A 134 -6.81 -21.12 -1.10
C GLY A 134 -5.53 -20.28 -1.12
N TYR A 135 -4.44 -20.94 -1.50
CA TYR A 135 -3.10 -20.37 -1.66
C TYR A 135 -2.57 -20.68 -3.05
N ILE A 136 -1.93 -19.70 -3.69
CA ILE A 136 -0.99 -19.95 -4.79
C ILE A 136 0.41 -19.89 -4.20
N ARG A 137 1.22 -20.93 -4.41
CA ARG A 137 2.63 -20.91 -4.09
C ARG A 137 3.39 -20.13 -5.14
N ASP A 138 4.15 -19.11 -4.72
CA ASP A 138 4.87 -18.19 -5.61
C ASP A 138 6.36 -18.58 -5.77
N GLY A 139 6.66 -19.88 -5.69
CA GLY A 139 8.00 -20.42 -5.83
C GLY A 139 8.69 -20.72 -4.48
N ASP A 140 10.01 -20.88 -4.53
CA ASP A 140 10.85 -21.22 -3.39
C ASP A 140 11.44 -19.96 -2.76
N SER A 141 10.93 -19.54 -1.60
CA SER A 141 11.40 -18.34 -0.87
C SER A 141 11.40 -17.02 -1.68
N PRO A 142 10.33 -16.71 -2.45
CA PRO A 142 10.25 -15.49 -3.26
C PRO A 142 10.31 -14.20 -2.42
N GLY A 143 9.88 -14.25 -1.15
CA GLY A 143 9.78 -13.08 -0.30
C GLY A 143 8.68 -12.13 -0.77
N SER A 144 7.50 -12.67 -1.05
CA SER A 144 6.34 -11.90 -1.51
C SER A 144 5.92 -10.89 -0.46
N VAL A 145 5.90 -9.61 -0.84
CA VAL A 145 5.74 -8.49 0.11
C VAL A 145 4.54 -7.57 -0.19
N TYR A 146 4.15 -7.40 -1.45
CA TYR A 146 2.97 -6.64 -1.87
C TYR A 146 2.19 -7.39 -2.94
N VAL A 147 0.89 -7.11 -2.96
CA VAL A 147 -0.01 -7.52 -4.02
C VAL A 147 -0.86 -6.35 -4.48
N ASN A 148 -1.15 -6.27 -5.78
CA ASN A 148 -2.17 -5.37 -6.30
C ASN A 148 -2.85 -5.93 -7.55
N THR A 149 -4.10 -5.55 -7.80
CA THR A 149 -4.90 -6.04 -8.93
C THR A 149 -5.14 -4.94 -9.95
N THR A 150 -5.30 -5.32 -11.22
CA THR A 150 -5.69 -4.37 -12.27
C THR A 150 -7.08 -3.78 -11.98
N PRO A 151 -7.41 -2.59 -12.51
CA PRO A 151 -8.72 -1.96 -12.30
C PRO A 151 -9.93 -2.83 -12.70
N ASP A 152 -9.73 -3.81 -13.57
CA ASP A 152 -10.75 -4.75 -14.02
C ASP A 152 -10.68 -6.13 -13.31
N ASP A 153 -9.86 -6.24 -12.26
CA ASP A 153 -9.61 -7.44 -11.46
C ASP A 153 -9.23 -8.70 -12.28
N LYS A 154 -8.64 -8.52 -13.47
CA LYS A 154 -8.23 -9.65 -14.32
C LYS A 154 -6.84 -10.17 -14.02
N LEU A 155 -5.92 -9.28 -13.66
CA LEU A 155 -4.56 -9.64 -13.31
C LEU A 155 -4.27 -9.24 -11.88
N LEU A 156 -3.41 -10.04 -11.25
CA LEU A 156 -2.82 -9.79 -9.96
C LEU A 156 -1.31 -9.73 -10.15
N PHE A 157 -0.68 -8.75 -9.52
CA PHE A 157 0.77 -8.60 -9.48
C PHE A 157 1.23 -8.79 -8.04
N VAL A 158 2.35 -9.50 -7.87
CA VAL A 158 2.98 -9.81 -6.58
C VAL A 158 4.43 -9.36 -6.64
N SER A 159 4.90 -8.55 -5.71
CA SER A 159 6.31 -8.15 -5.67
C SER A 159 7.09 -9.10 -4.76
N ASP A 160 8.15 -9.68 -5.27
CA ASP A 160 8.93 -10.72 -4.61
C ASP A 160 10.35 -10.21 -4.33
N GLU A 161 10.63 -9.86 -3.07
CA GLU A 161 11.88 -9.17 -2.72
C GLU A 161 13.12 -10.00 -3.01
N ASN A 162 13.08 -11.30 -2.73
CA ASN A 162 14.21 -12.22 -2.89
C ASN A 162 14.34 -12.75 -4.32
N ALA A 163 13.21 -12.86 -5.03
CA ALA A 163 13.20 -13.30 -6.43
C ALA A 163 13.56 -12.17 -7.42
N GLU A 164 13.72 -10.93 -6.93
CA GLU A 164 14.08 -9.74 -7.72
C GLU A 164 13.11 -9.48 -8.89
N ALA A 165 11.84 -9.85 -8.68
CA ALA A 165 10.84 -9.87 -9.73
C ALA A 165 9.44 -9.48 -9.22
N VAL A 166 8.56 -9.25 -10.18
CA VAL A 166 7.12 -9.18 -9.94
C VAL A 166 6.43 -10.36 -10.62
N THR A 167 5.77 -11.21 -9.85
CA THR A 167 4.96 -12.32 -10.37
C THR A 167 3.62 -11.80 -10.90
N VAL A 168 3.23 -12.27 -12.08
CA VAL A 168 1.96 -11.94 -12.74
C VAL A 168 1.04 -13.16 -12.69
N VAL A 169 -0.15 -12.98 -12.14
CA VAL A 169 -1.16 -14.03 -11.99
C VAL A 169 -2.41 -13.64 -12.76
N ASN A 170 -2.94 -14.56 -13.57
CA ASN A 170 -4.25 -14.41 -14.18
C ASN A 170 -5.32 -14.71 -13.11
N LEU A 171 -5.93 -13.66 -12.58
CA LEU A 171 -6.85 -13.76 -11.44
C LEU A 171 -8.17 -14.45 -11.83
N GLN A 172 -8.61 -14.31 -13.08
CA GLN A 172 -9.79 -15.03 -13.58
C GLN A 172 -9.54 -16.54 -13.63
N LYS A 173 -8.40 -16.94 -14.16
CA LYS A 173 -7.97 -18.34 -14.20
C LYS A 173 -7.78 -18.89 -12.79
N ALA A 174 -7.14 -18.13 -11.89
CA ALA A 174 -6.99 -18.50 -10.48
C ALA A 174 -8.35 -18.81 -9.84
N ARG A 175 -9.34 -17.92 -9.99
CA ARG A 175 -10.69 -18.15 -9.46
C ARG A 175 -11.38 -19.37 -10.06
N ALA A 176 -11.21 -19.59 -11.37
CA ALA A 176 -11.83 -20.71 -12.08
C ALA A 176 -11.21 -22.07 -11.72
N GLU A 177 -9.92 -22.10 -11.41
CA GLU A 177 -9.15 -23.34 -11.19
C GLU A 177 -8.90 -23.66 -9.70
N GLY A 178 -9.41 -22.82 -8.79
CA GLY A 178 -9.26 -23.01 -7.35
C GLY A 178 -7.88 -22.57 -6.82
N PHE A 179 -7.41 -21.42 -7.28
CA PHE A 179 -6.18 -20.74 -6.83
C PHE A 179 -4.93 -21.61 -6.94
N LYS A 180 -4.68 -22.15 -8.13
CA LYS A 180 -3.52 -23.02 -8.42
C LYS A 180 -2.38 -22.26 -9.10
N GLU A 181 -1.17 -22.78 -8.96
CA GLU A 181 0.05 -22.27 -9.62
C GLU A 181 -0.09 -22.14 -11.15
N SER A 182 -0.94 -22.96 -11.77
CA SER A 182 -1.27 -22.87 -13.20
C SER A 182 -1.82 -21.51 -13.63
N ALA A 183 -2.28 -20.68 -12.69
CA ALA A 183 -2.73 -19.31 -12.95
C ALA A 183 -1.59 -18.29 -13.07
N ILE A 184 -0.36 -18.64 -12.67
CA ILE A 184 0.82 -17.80 -12.86
C ILE A 184 1.12 -17.69 -14.35
N VAL A 185 1.17 -16.46 -14.86
CA VAL A 185 1.50 -16.14 -16.25
C VAL A 185 3.02 -16.12 -16.44
N GLY A 186 3.74 -15.58 -15.47
CA GLY A 186 5.20 -15.48 -15.48
C GLY A 186 5.68 -14.35 -14.57
N ARG A 187 6.94 -13.96 -14.74
CA ARG A 187 7.62 -12.97 -13.89
C ARG A 187 8.23 -11.84 -14.68
N ILE A 188 8.20 -10.65 -14.09
CA ILE A 188 8.77 -9.42 -14.62
C ILE A 188 10.08 -9.18 -13.87
N PRO A 189 11.26 -9.14 -14.53
CA PRO A 189 12.51 -8.81 -13.87
C PRO A 189 12.55 -7.33 -13.50
N THR A 190 12.85 -7.02 -12.24
CA THR A 190 12.76 -5.64 -11.72
C THR A 190 14.03 -5.12 -11.05
N GLY A 191 15.00 -6.01 -10.79
CA GLY A 191 16.17 -5.69 -9.96
C GLY A 191 15.91 -5.96 -8.48
N GLY A 192 16.88 -5.66 -7.63
CA GLY A 192 16.90 -6.08 -6.24
C GLY A 192 15.74 -5.51 -5.40
N ALA A 193 15.10 -6.38 -4.62
CA ALA A 193 14.04 -6.07 -3.66
C ALA A 193 12.94 -5.12 -4.20
N PRO A 194 12.16 -5.54 -5.22
CA PRO A 194 11.00 -4.79 -5.66
C PRO A 194 9.92 -4.76 -4.58
N ILE A 195 9.18 -3.63 -4.47
CA ILE A 195 8.13 -3.54 -3.45
C ILE A 195 6.83 -2.87 -3.90
N ALA A 196 6.85 -1.58 -4.24
CA ALA A 196 5.59 -0.89 -4.55
C ALA A 196 4.89 -1.51 -5.77
N LEU A 197 3.56 -1.54 -5.79
CA LEU A 197 2.78 -1.97 -6.95
C LEU A 197 1.66 -0.96 -7.20
N THR A 198 1.97 0.12 -7.90
CA THR A 198 1.04 1.25 -8.10
C THR A 198 0.67 1.39 -9.57
N PHE A 199 -0.61 1.29 -9.89
CA PHE A 199 -1.10 1.52 -11.24
C PHE A 199 -1.22 3.01 -11.57
N SER A 200 -1.00 3.37 -12.84
CA SER A 200 -1.46 4.66 -13.37
C SER A 200 -3.00 4.74 -13.32
N PRO A 201 -3.61 5.95 -13.31
CA PRO A 201 -5.06 6.07 -13.22
C PRO A 201 -5.85 5.39 -14.34
N ASP A 202 -5.24 5.28 -15.53
CA ASP A 202 -5.81 4.57 -16.68
C ASP A 202 -5.54 3.05 -16.68
N GLY A 203 -4.81 2.54 -15.68
CA GLY A 203 -4.46 1.12 -15.53
C GLY A 203 -3.46 0.60 -16.57
N ARG A 204 -2.93 1.46 -17.45
CA ARG A 204 -2.03 1.04 -18.53
C ARG A 204 -0.62 0.70 -18.03
N TRP A 205 -0.18 1.41 -16.99
CA TRP A 205 1.16 1.29 -16.44
C TRP A 205 1.11 0.78 -15.01
N LEU A 206 2.03 -0.12 -14.67
CA LEU A 206 2.35 -0.46 -13.30
C LEU A 206 3.72 0.12 -12.96
N TYR A 207 3.79 0.88 -11.87
CA TYR A 207 5.02 1.42 -11.33
C TYR A 207 5.43 0.60 -10.11
N THR A 208 6.66 0.08 -10.14
CA THR A 208 7.26 -0.60 -8.99
C THR A 208 8.59 0.01 -8.61
N THR A 209 8.85 0.11 -7.31
CA THR A 209 10.15 0.53 -6.79
C THR A 209 11.04 -0.68 -6.66
N SER A 210 12.24 -0.62 -7.23
CA SER A 210 13.32 -1.58 -6.98
C SER A 210 14.40 -0.88 -6.15
N GLN A 211 14.72 -1.45 -4.97
CA GLN A 211 15.70 -0.84 -4.06
C GLN A 211 17.10 -0.73 -4.68
N ILE A 212 17.44 -1.68 -5.54
CA ILE A 212 18.70 -1.73 -6.28
C ILE A 212 18.37 -1.92 -7.77
N ALA A 213 18.72 -0.94 -8.59
CA ALA A 213 18.38 -0.99 -10.01
C ALA A 213 18.96 -2.23 -10.71
N PRO A 214 18.28 -2.76 -11.75
CA PRO A 214 18.77 -3.87 -12.57
C PRO A 214 20.22 -3.68 -13.05
N GLU A 215 21.05 -4.72 -12.93
CA GLU A 215 22.48 -4.66 -13.27
C GLU A 215 22.75 -4.26 -14.73
N ASN A 216 21.85 -4.63 -15.64
CA ASN A 216 21.96 -4.32 -17.07
C ASN A 216 21.90 -2.81 -17.37
N LEU A 217 21.38 -1.99 -16.44
CA LEU A 217 21.36 -0.52 -16.57
C LEU A 217 22.74 0.11 -16.34
N LYS A 218 23.67 -0.60 -15.68
CA LYS A 218 25.06 -0.17 -15.43
C LYS A 218 25.17 1.23 -14.81
N TRP A 219 24.24 1.58 -13.91
CA TRP A 219 24.28 2.86 -13.21
C TRP A 219 25.46 2.94 -12.23
N PRO A 220 25.98 4.15 -11.94
CA PRO A 220 27.12 4.32 -11.03
C PRO A 220 26.83 3.82 -9.62
N ILE A 221 27.87 3.31 -8.95
CA ILE A 221 27.82 2.91 -7.54
C ILE A 221 27.93 4.15 -6.65
N GLU A 222 26.83 4.47 -5.96
CA GLU A 222 26.69 5.71 -5.18
C GLU A 222 26.06 5.48 -3.80
N CYS A 223 25.29 4.40 -3.65
CA CYS A 223 24.53 4.12 -2.45
C CYS A 223 25.29 3.21 -1.49
N LYS A 224 25.25 3.61 -0.21
CA LYS A 224 25.83 2.84 0.90
C LYS A 224 24.88 1.71 1.31
N PRO A 225 25.39 0.60 1.87
CA PRO A 225 24.55 -0.43 2.46
C PRO A 225 23.65 0.13 3.57
N GLU A 226 22.44 -0.41 3.67
CA GLU A 226 21.47 -0.01 4.69
C GLU A 226 21.84 -0.51 6.08
N GLY A 227 21.40 0.23 7.09
CA GLY A 227 21.66 -0.08 8.50
C GLY A 227 23.13 0.02 8.94
N GLN A 228 24.05 0.32 8.02
CA GLN A 228 25.43 0.61 8.37
C GLN A 228 25.61 2.09 8.72
N ASP A 229 26.59 2.37 9.58
CA ASP A 229 26.99 3.71 9.96
C ASP A 229 27.33 4.53 8.69
N PRO A 230 26.52 5.56 8.34
CA PRO A 230 26.75 6.32 7.11
C PRO A 230 28.11 7.01 7.08
N ALA A 231 28.72 7.30 8.23
CA ALA A 231 30.04 7.92 8.29
C ALA A 231 31.17 6.94 7.93
N LYS A 232 30.93 5.63 8.03
CA LYS A 232 31.95 4.58 7.82
C LYS A 232 31.70 3.72 6.59
N ALA A 233 30.44 3.57 6.20
CA ALA A 233 30.05 2.73 5.09
C ALA A 233 30.54 3.31 3.75
N GLN A 234 31.06 2.43 2.89
CA GLN A 234 31.45 2.75 1.52
C GLN A 234 30.28 2.48 0.57
N PRO A 235 30.12 3.27 -0.51
CA PRO A 235 29.16 2.95 -1.58
C PRO A 235 29.42 1.55 -2.16
N ARG A 236 28.36 0.75 -2.29
CA ARG A 236 28.41 -0.62 -2.84
C ARG A 236 27.28 -0.91 -3.82
N PHE A 237 26.27 -0.07 -3.88
CA PHE A 237 25.09 -0.27 -4.70
C PHE A 237 24.86 0.94 -5.62
N PRO A 238 24.28 0.73 -6.81
CA PRO A 238 23.72 1.84 -7.56
C PRO A 238 22.50 2.42 -6.84
N GLN A 239 21.99 3.55 -7.35
CA GLN A 239 20.65 3.99 -7.00
C GLN A 239 19.62 2.93 -7.37
N GLY A 240 18.51 2.90 -6.65
CA GLY A 240 17.33 2.14 -7.02
C GLY A 240 16.53 2.81 -8.15
N ALA A 241 15.47 2.16 -8.58
CA ALA A 241 14.67 2.58 -9.73
C ALA A 241 13.17 2.58 -9.45
N ILE A 242 12.44 3.45 -10.17
CA ILE A 242 11.04 3.18 -10.53
C ILE A 242 11.08 2.40 -11.85
N ILE A 243 10.58 1.18 -11.84
CA ILE A 243 10.40 0.34 -13.03
C ILE A 243 8.99 0.57 -13.56
N VAL A 244 8.88 0.86 -14.85
CA VAL A 244 7.62 1.11 -15.55
C VAL A 244 7.28 -0.11 -16.40
N VAL A 245 6.15 -0.72 -16.10
CA VAL A 245 5.67 -1.94 -16.73
C VAL A 245 4.45 -1.63 -17.58
N ASP A 246 4.44 -2.10 -18.83
CA ASP A 246 3.23 -2.14 -19.66
C ASP A 246 2.33 -3.30 -19.20
N VAL A 247 1.17 -2.97 -18.63
CA VAL A 247 0.26 -3.96 -18.04
C VAL A 247 -0.34 -4.88 -19.11
N GLY A 248 -0.64 -4.34 -20.29
CA GLY A 248 -1.18 -5.12 -21.40
C GLY A 248 -0.17 -6.14 -21.91
N ARG A 249 1.11 -5.74 -22.03
CA ARG A 249 2.20 -6.66 -22.39
C ARG A 249 2.45 -7.69 -21.30
N ALA A 250 2.43 -7.29 -20.03
CA ALA A 250 2.63 -8.21 -18.90
C ALA A 250 1.59 -9.35 -18.86
N ALA A 251 0.40 -9.15 -19.41
CA ALA A 251 -0.62 -10.20 -19.50
C ALA A 251 -0.22 -11.39 -20.38
N ALA A 252 0.69 -11.19 -21.34
CA ALA A 252 1.08 -12.19 -22.34
C ALA A 252 2.58 -12.53 -22.32
N ASP A 253 3.42 -11.54 -21.99
CA ASP A 253 4.88 -11.64 -22.00
C ASP A 253 5.47 -10.85 -20.81
N PRO A 254 5.30 -11.32 -19.56
CA PRO A 254 5.81 -10.66 -18.36
C PRO A 254 7.31 -10.32 -18.44
N ALA A 255 8.13 -11.23 -18.95
CA ALA A 255 9.59 -11.09 -18.94
C ALA A 255 10.09 -9.89 -19.75
N ASN A 256 9.32 -9.44 -20.75
CA ASN A 256 9.68 -8.30 -21.59
C ASN A 256 8.71 -7.12 -21.44
N SER A 257 7.95 -7.07 -20.34
CA SER A 257 6.94 -6.03 -20.11
C SER A 257 7.47 -4.72 -19.52
N VAL A 258 8.72 -4.67 -19.08
CA VAL A 258 9.39 -3.43 -18.64
C VAL A 258 9.66 -2.54 -19.86
N VAL A 259 9.18 -1.28 -19.80
CA VAL A 259 9.32 -0.30 -20.88
C VAL A 259 10.20 0.90 -20.53
N ALA A 260 10.44 1.16 -19.24
CA ALA A 260 11.35 2.20 -18.79
C ALA A 260 11.83 1.97 -17.34
N SER A 261 12.96 2.58 -17.01
CA SER A 261 13.51 2.63 -15.65
C SER A 261 13.94 4.06 -15.32
N VAL A 262 13.52 4.57 -14.17
CA VAL A 262 13.76 5.96 -13.72
C VAL A 262 14.56 5.91 -12.41
N GLN A 263 15.67 6.64 -12.31
CA GLN A 263 16.48 6.69 -11.08
C GLN A 263 15.67 7.23 -9.90
N ALA A 264 15.72 6.54 -8.77
CA ALA A 264 14.86 6.81 -7.62
C ALA A 264 15.62 6.87 -6.28
N GLY A 265 16.86 7.37 -6.30
CA GLY A 265 17.66 7.56 -5.08
C GLY A 265 18.10 6.24 -4.45
N CYS A 266 18.59 6.31 -3.21
CA CYS A 266 19.12 5.13 -2.52
C CYS A 266 18.02 4.40 -1.74
N SER A 267 17.82 3.12 -2.06
CA SER A 267 16.79 2.24 -1.48
C SER A 267 15.37 2.84 -1.52
N PRO A 268 14.79 3.10 -2.70
CA PRO A 268 13.38 3.45 -2.83
C PRO A 268 12.45 2.32 -2.36
N VAL A 269 11.37 2.64 -1.63
CA VAL A 269 10.59 1.64 -0.89
C VAL A 269 9.09 1.65 -1.20
N ARG A 270 8.46 2.81 -1.20
CA ARG A 270 7.04 2.97 -1.53
C ARG A 270 6.86 4.04 -2.57
N LEU A 271 5.77 3.93 -3.31
CA LEU A 271 5.34 4.88 -4.32
C LEU A 271 3.86 5.16 -4.14
N ALA A 272 3.48 6.43 -4.22
CA ALA A 272 2.09 6.85 -4.34
C ALA A 272 1.96 7.83 -5.52
N ILE A 273 0.82 7.83 -6.19
CA ILE A 273 0.52 8.77 -7.29
C ILE A 273 -0.49 9.83 -6.85
N SER A 274 -0.41 11.02 -7.43
CA SER A 274 -1.45 12.03 -7.28
C SER A 274 -2.76 11.54 -7.93
N PRO A 275 -3.93 12.01 -7.46
CA PRO A 275 -5.22 11.56 -8.00
C PRO A 275 -5.39 11.81 -9.51
N ASP A 276 -4.77 12.86 -10.05
CA ASP A 276 -4.75 13.17 -11.48
C ASP A 276 -3.68 12.38 -12.27
N GLY A 277 -2.85 11.59 -11.57
CA GLY A 277 -1.76 10.81 -12.12
C GLY A 277 -0.54 11.62 -12.58
N SER A 278 -0.50 12.94 -12.38
CA SER A 278 0.55 13.82 -12.91
C SER A 278 1.86 13.80 -12.09
N ARG A 279 1.79 13.27 -10.86
CA ARG A 279 2.93 13.16 -9.94
C ARG A 279 3.01 11.76 -9.36
N ALA A 280 4.25 11.28 -9.20
CA ALA A 280 4.58 10.14 -8.36
C ALA A 280 5.49 10.60 -7.22
N TYR A 281 5.27 10.05 -6.03
CA TYR A 281 6.01 10.36 -4.81
C TYR A 281 6.63 9.07 -4.30
N VAL A 282 7.95 9.06 -4.12
CA VAL A 282 8.71 7.88 -3.71
C VAL A 282 9.48 8.17 -2.43
N THR A 283 9.39 7.26 -1.45
CA THR A 283 10.26 7.28 -0.28
C THR A 283 11.60 6.64 -0.63
N ALA A 284 12.68 7.42 -0.56
CA ALA A 284 14.04 6.93 -0.72
C ALA A 284 14.66 6.76 0.68
N ARG A 285 14.58 5.53 1.21
CA ARG A 285 14.83 5.22 2.62
C ARG A 285 16.24 5.58 3.07
N ASN A 286 17.24 5.23 2.27
CA ASN A 286 18.63 5.52 2.61
C ASN A 286 19.06 6.95 2.24
N SER A 287 18.20 7.68 1.52
CA SER A 287 18.37 9.11 1.26
C SER A 287 17.67 10.00 2.27
N ASN A 288 16.88 9.44 3.21
CA ASN A 288 16.03 10.19 4.15
C ASN A 288 15.18 11.27 3.44
N ALA A 289 14.61 10.92 2.30
CA ALA A 289 13.92 11.89 1.45
C ALA A 289 12.64 11.33 0.82
N LEU A 290 11.70 12.25 0.56
CA LEU A 290 10.65 12.06 -0.43
C LEU A 290 11.13 12.61 -1.78
N LEU A 291 11.05 11.79 -2.82
CA LEU A 291 11.34 12.17 -4.19
C LEU A 291 10.03 12.38 -4.95
N ALA A 292 9.87 13.51 -5.63
CA ALA A 292 8.70 13.81 -6.45
C ALA A 292 9.07 13.75 -7.93
N PHE A 293 8.21 13.11 -8.75
CA PHE A 293 8.43 12.90 -10.17
C PHE A 293 7.25 13.35 -11.01
N ASN A 294 7.53 13.80 -12.24
CA ASN A 294 6.53 14.00 -13.29
C ASN A 294 6.37 12.69 -14.09
N THR A 295 5.21 12.04 -13.95
CA THR A 295 4.91 10.74 -14.57
C THR A 295 4.89 10.80 -16.09
N ALA A 296 4.52 11.93 -16.69
CA ALA A 296 4.53 12.10 -18.15
C ALA A 296 5.94 11.96 -18.76
N LYS A 297 6.99 12.11 -17.94
CA LYS A 297 8.38 11.96 -18.37
C LYS A 297 8.93 10.54 -18.24
N PHE A 298 8.20 9.62 -17.61
CA PHE A 298 8.68 8.26 -17.36
C PHE A 298 9.04 7.47 -18.61
N LEU A 299 8.46 7.81 -19.77
CA LEU A 299 8.80 7.18 -21.05
C LEU A 299 9.65 8.07 -21.97
N ALA A 300 9.54 9.38 -21.82
CA ALA A 300 10.11 10.35 -22.77
C ALA A 300 11.44 10.95 -22.30
N ASP A 301 11.66 11.08 -20.99
CA ASP A 301 12.76 11.84 -20.41
C ASP A 301 13.00 11.40 -18.96
N THR A 302 13.46 10.15 -18.80
CA THR A 302 13.64 9.52 -17.48
C THR A 302 14.65 10.27 -16.61
N VAL A 303 15.66 10.88 -17.23
CA VAL A 303 16.72 11.65 -16.55
C VAL A 303 16.17 12.88 -15.84
N ASN A 304 15.24 13.61 -16.47
CA ASN A 304 14.65 14.81 -15.88
C ASN A 304 13.22 14.58 -15.38
N ALA A 305 12.86 13.33 -15.08
CA ALA A 305 11.56 12.98 -14.52
C ALA A 305 11.41 13.45 -13.06
N ARG A 306 12.51 13.48 -12.29
CA ARG A 306 12.49 13.97 -10.90
C ARG A 306 12.36 15.50 -10.89
N VAL A 307 11.33 16.00 -10.19
CA VAL A 307 10.99 17.43 -10.09
C VAL A 307 11.16 18.00 -8.69
N GLY A 308 11.43 17.15 -7.68
CA GLY A 308 11.66 17.60 -6.31
C GLY A 308 12.30 16.52 -5.44
N THR A 309 13.06 16.98 -4.43
CA THR A 309 13.64 16.16 -3.36
C THR A 309 13.37 16.89 -2.06
N VAL A 310 12.47 16.35 -1.24
CA VAL A 310 12.09 16.92 0.05
C VAL A 310 12.75 16.10 1.16
N PRO A 311 13.66 16.67 1.98
CA PRO A 311 14.20 15.96 3.12
C PRO A 311 13.10 15.66 4.13
N VAL A 312 13.09 14.45 4.68
CA VAL A 312 12.15 13.99 5.71
C VAL A 312 12.94 13.36 6.88
N GLY A 313 12.25 12.71 7.81
CA GLY A 313 12.92 12.01 8.91
C GLY A 313 13.67 10.74 8.47
N THR A 314 14.21 10.03 9.45
CA THR A 314 15.12 8.90 9.22
C THR A 314 14.42 7.66 8.69
N SER A 315 15.01 7.05 7.66
CA SER A 315 14.57 5.80 7.04
C SER A 315 13.07 5.80 6.72
N PRO A 316 12.60 6.73 5.87
CA PRO A 316 11.18 6.79 5.52
C PRO A 316 10.72 5.52 4.82
N VAL A 317 9.47 5.10 5.07
CA VAL A 317 8.90 3.87 4.46
C VAL A 317 7.64 4.20 3.67
N GLY A 318 6.53 4.49 4.35
CA GLY A 318 5.22 4.74 3.78
C GLY A 318 5.10 6.12 3.15
N VAL A 319 4.31 6.22 2.09
CA VAL A 319 3.89 7.48 1.49
C VAL A 319 2.41 7.43 1.14
N ALA A 320 1.68 8.49 1.46
CA ALA A 320 0.28 8.64 1.07
C ALA A 320 0.01 10.04 0.53
N VAL A 321 -0.86 10.12 -0.48
CA VAL A 321 -1.38 11.39 -1.01
C VAL A 321 -2.79 11.59 -0.48
N ALA A 322 -3.06 12.77 0.08
CA ALA A 322 -4.34 13.09 0.70
C ALA A 322 -4.85 14.48 0.33
N ASN A 323 -6.06 14.81 0.80
CA ASN A 323 -6.71 16.11 0.59
C ASN A 323 -6.75 16.56 -0.88
N GLY A 324 -7.15 15.63 -1.75
CA GLY A 324 -7.28 15.88 -3.20
C GLY A 324 -5.95 16.07 -3.92
N GLY A 325 -4.84 15.58 -3.36
CA GLY A 325 -3.51 15.75 -3.96
C GLY A 325 -2.71 16.91 -3.40
N ARG A 326 -3.26 17.67 -2.45
CA ARG A 326 -2.60 18.86 -1.87
C ARG A 326 -1.54 18.52 -0.83
N GLN A 327 -1.63 17.37 -0.18
CA GLN A 327 -0.71 16.97 0.87
C GLN A 327 -0.14 15.58 0.61
N VAL A 328 1.13 15.42 0.93
CA VAL A 328 1.83 14.14 0.94
C VAL A 328 2.28 13.85 2.37
N PHE A 329 2.02 12.64 2.83
CA PHE A 329 2.38 12.13 4.15
C PHE A 329 3.48 11.09 4.00
N VAL A 330 4.48 11.13 4.86
CA VAL A 330 5.59 10.16 4.87
C VAL A 330 5.78 9.60 6.28
N THR A 331 5.83 8.28 6.44
CA THR A 331 6.19 7.67 7.74
C THR A 331 7.70 7.68 7.91
N ASN A 332 8.21 8.22 9.02
CA ASN A 332 9.62 8.19 9.36
C ASN A 332 9.87 6.98 10.26
N SER A 333 10.32 5.87 9.67
CA SER A 333 10.25 4.57 10.33
C SER A 333 11.36 4.34 11.33
N ASN A 334 12.51 5.01 11.15
CA ASN A 334 13.73 4.83 11.94
C ASN A 334 14.15 3.35 12.09
N ARG A 335 13.89 2.52 11.06
CA ARG A 335 14.01 1.04 11.08
C ARG A 335 15.36 0.52 11.60
N PHE A 336 16.43 1.25 11.35
CA PHE A 336 17.79 0.81 11.64
C PHE A 336 18.41 1.46 12.89
N ALA A 337 17.62 2.22 13.66
CA ALA A 337 18.12 2.79 14.90
C ALA A 337 18.42 1.70 15.94
N ARG A 338 19.42 1.98 16.76
CA ARG A 338 19.76 1.15 17.94
C ARG A 338 18.64 1.17 18.97
N GLU A 339 18.01 2.32 19.15
CA GLU A 339 16.89 2.50 20.06
C GLU A 339 15.56 2.29 19.32
N GLN A 340 15.04 1.07 19.40
CA GLN A 340 13.80 0.68 18.72
C GLN A 340 12.54 0.93 19.53
N ASN A 341 12.62 1.51 20.74
CA ASN A 341 11.49 1.72 21.64
C ASN A 341 11.02 3.19 21.71
N VAL A 342 11.33 3.98 20.69
CA VAL A 342 11.00 5.42 20.64
C VAL A 342 9.89 5.65 19.64
N ARG A 343 8.87 6.43 20.02
CA ARG A 343 7.81 6.86 19.11
C ARG A 343 8.38 7.74 17.99
N GLN A 344 7.82 7.57 16.80
CA GLN A 344 8.31 8.22 15.59
C GLN A 344 7.36 9.34 15.14
N THR A 345 7.54 9.81 13.92
CA THR A 345 6.71 10.87 13.34
C THR A 345 6.29 10.54 11.91
N LEU A 346 5.25 11.21 11.46
CA LEU A 346 4.91 11.38 10.06
C LEU A 346 5.33 12.79 9.64
N THR A 347 5.90 12.94 8.44
CA THR A 347 6.12 14.27 7.84
C THR A 347 4.94 14.63 6.93
N VAL A 348 4.41 15.84 7.08
CA VAL A 348 3.37 16.42 6.22
C VAL A 348 4.01 17.40 5.26
N ILE A 349 3.76 17.24 3.97
CA ILE A 349 4.40 17.99 2.88
C ILE A 349 3.33 18.63 2.01
N ASP A 350 3.54 19.90 1.64
CA ASP A 350 2.75 20.60 0.64
C ASP A 350 3.16 20.13 -0.76
N ALA A 351 2.24 19.45 -1.44
CA ALA A 351 2.46 18.87 -2.76
C ALA A 351 2.80 19.91 -3.83
N ALA A 352 2.31 21.15 -3.69
CA ALA A 352 2.58 22.22 -4.65
C ALA A 352 4.02 22.75 -4.54
N ARG A 353 4.67 22.55 -3.40
CA ARG A 353 5.96 23.14 -3.06
C ARG A 353 7.11 22.14 -3.10
N VAL A 354 6.88 20.90 -3.55
CA VAL A 354 7.89 19.81 -3.51
C VAL A 354 9.19 20.12 -4.26
N SER A 355 9.16 21.04 -5.23
CA SER A 355 10.36 21.54 -5.92
C SER A 355 11.22 22.49 -5.05
N GLU A 356 10.67 23.02 -3.96
CA GLU A 356 11.34 23.91 -3.01
C GLU A 356 12.08 23.15 -1.89
N GLY A 357 12.12 21.81 -1.96
CA GLY A 357 12.83 20.96 -0.99
C GLY A 357 12.28 21.10 0.43
N ALA A 358 13.14 21.45 1.39
CA ALA A 358 12.76 21.54 2.81
C ALA A 358 11.61 22.52 3.07
N ALA A 359 11.47 23.57 2.24
CA ALA A 359 10.40 24.56 2.39
C ALA A 359 9.00 23.98 2.10
N ALA A 360 8.92 22.81 1.46
CA ALA A 360 7.68 22.07 1.24
C ALA A 360 7.14 21.42 2.51
N VAL A 361 7.96 21.24 3.55
CA VAL A 361 7.54 20.58 4.79
C VAL A 361 6.63 21.51 5.59
N VAL A 362 5.41 21.04 5.86
CA VAL A 362 4.42 21.75 6.66
C VAL A 362 4.65 21.51 8.14
N GLY A 363 5.07 20.30 8.50
CA GLY A 363 5.36 19.90 9.88
C GLY A 363 5.27 18.39 10.07
N THR A 364 5.04 17.95 11.30
CA THR A 364 4.99 16.54 11.68
C THR A 364 3.74 16.17 12.48
N VAL A 365 3.34 14.91 12.38
CA VAL A 365 2.33 14.29 13.25
C VAL A 365 3.03 13.21 14.08
N PRO A 366 2.79 13.08 15.40
CA PRO A 366 3.32 11.96 16.18
C PRO A 366 2.86 10.63 15.61
N ALA A 367 3.71 9.60 15.66
CA ALA A 367 3.37 8.26 15.25
C ALA A 367 3.74 7.23 16.33
N GLY A 368 3.28 5.99 16.16
CA GLY A 368 3.76 4.86 16.93
C GLY A 368 5.22 4.49 16.64
N ILE A 369 5.61 3.27 16.97
CA ILE A 369 6.98 2.78 16.80
C ILE A 369 7.08 2.01 15.49
N PHE A 370 8.10 2.34 14.69
CA PHE A 370 8.31 1.80 13.35
C PHE A 370 7.03 1.89 12.48
N PRO A 371 6.52 3.10 12.22
CA PRO A 371 5.42 3.30 11.28
C PRO A 371 5.84 2.84 9.88
N ARG A 372 5.02 2.01 9.24
CA ARG A 372 5.30 1.44 7.91
C ARG A 372 4.34 1.98 6.86
N GLU A 373 3.24 1.29 6.65
CA GLU A 373 2.33 1.52 5.53
C GLU A 373 1.16 2.44 5.91
N PHE A 374 0.69 3.20 4.92
CA PHE A 374 -0.57 3.92 5.02
C PHE A 374 -1.71 3.12 4.40
N GLY A 375 -2.87 3.13 5.06
CA GLY A 375 -4.15 2.92 4.39
C GLY A 375 -5.01 4.18 4.44
N ARG A 376 -6.13 4.13 3.73
CA ARG A 376 -7.07 5.25 3.67
C ARG A 376 -8.50 4.74 3.70
N ALA A 377 -9.36 5.43 4.43
CA ALA A 377 -10.80 5.20 4.38
C ALA A 377 -11.37 5.70 3.03
N PRO A 378 -12.43 5.07 2.48
CA PRO A 378 -13.05 5.49 1.22
C PRO A 378 -13.60 6.93 1.24
N ASP A 379 -14.01 7.42 2.42
CA ASP A 379 -14.44 8.82 2.62
C ASP A 379 -13.33 9.85 2.36
N GLY A 380 -12.09 9.38 2.35
CA GLY A 380 -10.92 10.17 2.09
C GLY A 380 -10.49 11.14 3.19
N GLN A 381 -11.11 11.05 4.36
CA GLN A 381 -10.90 11.91 5.53
C GLN A 381 -10.12 11.21 6.64
N THR A 382 -9.93 9.90 6.54
CA THR A 382 -9.16 9.12 7.53
C THR A 382 -7.98 8.42 6.88
N LEU A 383 -6.79 8.58 7.48
CA LEU A 383 -5.61 7.76 7.21
C LEU A 383 -5.43 6.72 8.32
N PHE A 384 -4.93 5.57 7.93
CA PHE A 384 -4.54 4.49 8.80
C PHE A 384 -3.03 4.30 8.71
N VAL A 385 -2.34 4.11 9.83
CA VAL A 385 -0.90 3.83 9.84
C VAL A 385 -0.64 2.54 10.60
N ALA A 386 0.03 1.60 9.93
CA ALA A 386 0.50 0.38 10.56
C ALA A 386 1.79 0.69 11.36
N ASN A 387 1.66 0.80 12.68
CA ASN A 387 2.81 0.99 13.57
C ASN A 387 3.34 -0.37 14.00
N TYR A 388 4.36 -0.84 13.26
CA TYR A 388 4.80 -2.23 13.29
C TYR A 388 5.25 -2.68 14.68
N LEU A 389 6.19 -1.97 15.31
CA LEU A 389 6.80 -2.40 16.58
C LEU A 389 5.96 -2.08 17.80
N SER A 390 5.11 -1.05 17.76
CA SER A 390 4.17 -0.79 18.86
C SER A 390 2.89 -1.62 18.78
N SER A 391 2.76 -2.51 17.77
CA SER A 391 1.63 -3.42 17.60
C SER A 391 0.28 -2.71 17.66
N GLU A 392 0.17 -1.58 16.97
CA GLU A 392 -1.03 -0.73 16.99
C GLU A 392 -1.35 -0.19 15.60
N LEU A 393 -2.64 -0.06 15.31
CA LEU A 393 -3.14 0.71 14.19
C LEU A 393 -3.38 2.15 14.65
N GLU A 394 -2.72 3.10 14.03
CA GLU A 394 -3.02 4.51 14.25
C GLU A 394 -4.05 5.00 13.24
N VAL A 395 -5.05 5.72 13.75
CA VAL A 395 -6.19 6.25 12.99
C VAL A 395 -6.16 7.76 13.07
N ILE A 396 -6.02 8.43 11.93
CA ILE A 396 -5.78 9.86 11.82
C ILE A 396 -6.93 10.52 11.06
N ASP A 397 -7.65 11.43 11.72
CA ASP A 397 -8.63 12.31 11.09
C ASP A 397 -7.91 13.49 10.43
N LEU A 398 -7.87 13.49 9.10
CA LEU A 398 -7.13 14.47 8.30
C LEU A 398 -7.61 15.92 8.48
N LYS A 399 -8.85 16.13 8.94
CA LYS A 399 -9.39 17.47 9.16
C LYS A 399 -9.06 18.02 10.55
N ARG A 400 -8.90 17.13 11.52
CA ARG A 400 -8.75 17.51 12.95
C ARG A 400 -7.35 17.23 13.49
N MET A 401 -6.49 16.50 12.78
CA MET A 401 -5.12 16.25 13.20
C MET A 401 -4.36 17.57 13.42
N SER A 402 -3.52 17.59 14.45
CA SER A 402 -2.59 18.68 14.70
C SER A 402 -1.28 18.41 13.97
N VAL A 403 -0.76 19.43 13.29
CA VAL A 403 0.56 19.38 12.68
C VAL A 403 1.51 20.21 13.55
N GLU A 404 2.51 19.54 14.10
CA GLU A 404 3.55 20.16 14.92
C GLU A 404 4.66 20.75 14.03
N PRO A 405 5.29 21.86 14.43
CA PRO A 405 6.49 22.35 13.74
C PRO A 405 7.58 21.28 13.73
N VAL A 406 8.36 21.23 12.65
CA VAL A 406 9.56 20.38 12.60
C VAL A 406 10.50 20.85 13.71
N LYS A 407 10.80 20.00 14.68
CA LYS A 407 11.83 20.31 15.68
C LYS A 407 13.18 20.33 14.94
N ASN A 408 13.86 21.47 14.94
CA ASN A 408 15.24 21.56 14.45
C ASN A 408 16.07 20.54 15.26
N GLN A 409 16.56 19.49 14.61
CA GLN A 409 17.51 18.54 15.19
C GLN A 409 18.93 19.05 15.05
#